data_AF-A0A1C6MHU2-F1
#
_entry.id   AF-A0A1C6MHU2-F1
#
_cell.length_a   1.000
_cell.length_b   1.000
_cell.length_c   1.000
_cell.angle_alpha   90.00
_cell.angle_beta   90.00
_cell.angle_gamma   90.00
#
_symmetry.space_group_name_H-M   'P 1'
#
loop_
_entity.id
_entity.type
_entity.pdbx_description
1 polymer ?
#
loop_
_entity_poly.entity_id
_entity_poly.type
_entity_poly.pdbx_seq_one_letter_code
_entity_poly.pdbx_strand_id
1 'polypeptide(L)'
;MPVSPNQGSTGGGDAVTLTGSHFTGTTAVRYGSRQATSFTVVSDTTTDTITPSGHGAVPVSVTTAGGTGVVGTFYYLPPPSFRIDPPPAGPLGGGNTVVFTGLGLYTTSEVRFGTQTAVFTVDSDGQLTVTVPAAASAGPVGVTVTTRGGIASGVTYTYLNPPSLTAVTLDSGPVDGGNLVVITGTAFSYTTSVTFDGTPALSFRVASDTEIDAVVPAGTLGSADVTVTTLGGTTTAADAYTYLGRFAVLGGESVTNTGLSTVTGDLGVSPGVSITGFPPGQVNGSIHNSDAAAVAAHADLITTYNDAVGQIPDAGITGDLGGQTLPPGVYNAASSIGLTGTLTLDAQGDRNAEWIFQIGSTLTTATASHVLLINGATARNVIWLIGSSATLGTDTDFAGRVLAQISITVNAGVTVNGQVLAVDGSVTLDTNRITRPW
;
A
#
# COMPACT_ATOMS: atom_id res chain seq x y z
N MET A 1 -25.18 19.80 48.78
CA MET A 1 -24.85 18.44 49.27
C MET A 1 -23.98 18.60 50.50
N PRO A 2 -24.30 17.92 51.61
CA PRO A 2 -23.59 18.11 52.87
C PRO A 2 -22.24 17.38 52.95
N VAL A 3 -21.89 16.57 51.95
CA VAL A 3 -20.60 15.89 51.76
C VAL A 3 -20.18 16.14 50.31
N SER A 4 -19.01 16.74 50.08
CA SER A 4 -18.54 17.09 48.74
C SER A 4 -17.02 17.02 48.60
N PRO A 5 -16.47 16.23 47.67
CA PRO A 5 -17.16 15.21 46.87
C PRO A 5 -17.80 14.12 47.74
N ASN A 6 -18.92 13.54 47.31
CA ASN A 6 -19.59 12.46 48.04
C ASN A 6 -19.14 11.05 47.62
N GLN A 7 -18.09 10.93 46.81
CA GLN A 7 -17.54 9.66 46.34
C GLN A 7 -16.01 9.76 46.31
N GLY A 8 -15.32 8.62 46.37
CA GLY A 8 -13.84 8.56 46.33
C GLY A 8 -13.29 7.13 46.38
N SER A 9 -11.98 6.99 46.47
CA SER A 9 -11.29 5.71 46.34
C SER A 9 -11.53 4.78 47.53
N THR A 10 -11.71 3.48 47.28
CA THR A 10 -11.69 2.45 48.35
C THR A 10 -10.39 2.44 49.18
N GLY A 11 -9.29 2.96 48.63
CA GLY A 11 -8.02 3.15 49.35
C GLY A 11 -8.04 4.27 50.39
N GLY A 12 -9.04 5.17 50.34
CA GLY A 12 -9.08 6.40 51.12
C GLY A 12 -8.11 7.47 50.63
N GLY A 13 -7.98 8.55 51.39
CA GLY A 13 -7.08 9.67 51.08
C GLY A 13 -7.75 10.82 50.31
N ASP A 14 -9.04 10.73 50.03
CA ASP A 14 -9.77 11.77 49.31
C ASP A 14 -10.04 12.96 50.24
N ALA A 15 -9.80 14.18 49.74
CA ALA A 15 -10.21 15.40 50.40
C ALA A 15 -11.71 15.63 50.20
N VAL A 16 -12.44 15.78 51.31
CA VAL A 16 -13.88 15.94 51.35
C VAL A 16 -14.23 17.10 52.26
N THR A 17 -15.07 18.02 51.77
CA THR A 17 -15.66 19.10 52.55
C THR A 17 -17.05 18.69 53.00
N LEU A 18 -17.29 18.78 54.30
CA LEU A 18 -18.58 18.59 54.94
C LEU A 18 -19.24 19.95 55.15
N THR A 19 -20.53 20.07 54.83
CA THR A 19 -21.32 21.28 55.05
C THR A 19 -22.54 20.96 55.91
N GLY A 20 -22.72 21.71 57.00
CA GLY A 20 -23.79 21.52 57.98
C GLY A 20 -23.89 22.69 58.95
N SER A 21 -24.18 22.40 60.21
CA SER A 21 -24.24 23.38 61.30
C SER A 21 -23.65 22.78 62.59
N HIS A 22 -23.22 23.66 63.51
CA HIS A 22 -22.67 23.28 64.82
C HIS A 22 -21.42 22.40 64.76
N PHE A 23 -20.52 22.67 63.81
CA PHE A 23 -19.25 21.94 63.67
C PHE A 23 -18.14 22.48 64.57
N THR A 24 -18.31 23.65 65.20
CA THR A 24 -17.34 24.14 66.19
C THR A 24 -17.22 23.14 67.34
N GLY A 25 -15.98 22.78 67.71
CA GLY A 25 -15.74 21.77 68.75
C GLY A 25 -15.93 20.32 68.29
N THR A 26 -15.86 20.04 66.98
CA THR A 26 -15.80 18.66 66.47
C THR A 26 -14.61 17.92 67.05
N THR A 27 -14.89 16.73 67.61
CA THR A 27 -13.91 15.83 68.22
C THR A 27 -13.65 14.58 67.38
N ALA A 28 -14.58 14.19 66.51
CA ALA A 28 -14.40 13.09 65.58
C ALA A 28 -15.24 13.26 64.31
N VAL A 29 -14.64 12.91 63.17
CA VAL A 29 -15.34 12.67 61.90
C VAL A 29 -15.19 11.19 61.57
N ARG A 30 -16.29 10.52 61.22
CA ARG A 30 -16.31 9.09 60.86
C ARG A 30 -17.02 8.84 59.54
N TYR A 31 -16.51 7.86 58.81
CA TYR A 31 -17.06 7.28 57.59
C TYR A 31 -17.48 5.84 57.92
N GLY A 32 -18.76 5.66 58.23
CA GLY A 32 -19.28 4.43 58.83
C GLY A 32 -18.62 4.15 60.18
N SER A 33 -18.02 2.98 60.34
CA SER A 33 -17.29 2.61 61.55
C SER A 33 -15.87 3.19 61.64
N ARG A 34 -15.32 3.74 60.55
CA ARG A 34 -13.92 4.16 60.45
C ARG A 34 -13.77 5.66 60.71
N GLN A 35 -12.74 6.04 61.45
CA GLN A 35 -12.42 7.44 61.70
C GLN A 35 -11.75 8.04 60.47
N ALA A 36 -12.05 9.31 60.16
CA ALA A 36 -11.32 10.07 59.16
C ALA A 36 -9.82 10.07 59.46
N THR A 37 -9.00 10.00 58.41
CA THR A 37 -7.54 10.04 58.53
C THR A 37 -7.09 11.37 59.13
N SER A 38 -7.77 12.45 58.75
CA SER A 38 -7.67 13.76 59.40
C SER A 38 -8.93 14.58 59.15
N PHE A 39 -9.12 15.63 59.94
CA PHE A 39 -10.12 16.67 59.68
C PHE A 39 -9.68 18.01 60.26
N THR A 40 -10.16 19.08 59.63
CA THR A 40 -9.96 20.48 60.05
C THR A 40 -11.32 21.16 60.05
N VAL A 41 -11.74 21.66 61.22
CA VAL A 41 -12.95 22.48 61.31
C VAL A 41 -12.60 23.87 60.77
N VAL A 42 -13.26 24.27 59.68
CA VAL A 42 -13.02 25.55 59.00
C VAL A 42 -13.94 26.64 59.56
N SER A 43 -15.18 26.27 59.86
CA SER A 43 -16.19 27.15 60.45
C SER A 43 -17.23 26.32 61.22
N ASP A 44 -18.20 26.97 61.85
CA ASP A 44 -19.33 26.26 62.47
C ASP A 44 -20.20 25.51 61.45
N THR A 45 -20.03 25.78 60.16
CA THR A 45 -20.81 25.17 59.08
C THR A 45 -19.99 24.29 58.14
N THR A 46 -18.66 24.30 58.25
CA THR A 46 -17.76 23.62 57.30
C THR A 46 -16.63 22.86 58.01
N THR A 47 -16.39 21.62 57.60
CA THR A 47 -15.25 20.80 58.04
C THR A 47 -14.62 20.09 56.86
N ASP A 48 -13.32 20.29 56.65
CA ASP A 48 -12.56 19.54 55.66
C ASP A 48 -12.01 18.26 56.29
N THR A 49 -11.98 17.16 55.56
CA THR A 49 -11.58 15.86 56.07
C THR A 49 -10.94 15.00 55.00
N ILE A 50 -10.03 14.12 55.41
CA ILE A 50 -9.42 13.10 54.56
C ILE A 50 -10.06 11.75 54.86
N THR A 51 -10.61 11.11 53.82
CA THR A 51 -11.31 9.83 53.95
C THR A 51 -10.35 8.72 54.42
N PRO A 52 -10.81 7.79 55.27
CA PRO A 52 -10.10 6.54 55.52
C PRO A 52 -10.35 5.55 54.37
N SER A 53 -9.60 4.46 54.33
CA SER A 53 -9.93 3.33 53.45
C SER A 53 -11.28 2.71 53.80
N GLY A 54 -12.03 2.24 52.80
CA GLY A 54 -13.40 1.75 53.00
C GLY A 54 -14.00 1.12 51.75
N HIS A 55 -15.25 0.66 51.85
CA HIS A 55 -15.99 0.02 50.76
C HIS A 55 -17.48 0.35 50.85
N GLY A 56 -18.14 0.38 49.69
CA GLY A 56 -19.59 0.60 49.59
C GLY A 56 -20.03 2.01 50.02
N ALA A 57 -21.34 2.15 50.24
CA ALA A 57 -21.92 3.37 50.76
C ALA A 57 -21.86 3.39 52.29
N VAL A 58 -21.34 4.47 52.87
CA VAL A 58 -21.24 4.63 54.33
C VAL A 58 -21.82 5.97 54.78
N PRO A 59 -22.48 6.04 55.95
CA PRO A 59 -22.88 7.32 56.52
C PRO A 59 -21.63 8.09 57.00
N VAL A 60 -21.62 9.40 56.76
CA VAL A 60 -20.60 10.31 57.29
C VAL A 60 -21.17 10.99 58.53
N SER A 61 -20.50 10.89 59.66
CA SER A 61 -20.95 11.47 60.92
C SER A 61 -19.90 12.35 61.57
N VAL A 62 -20.37 13.42 62.23
CA VAL A 62 -19.57 14.38 62.98
C VAL A 62 -19.97 14.28 64.45
N THR A 63 -18.98 14.20 65.33
CA THR A 63 -19.18 14.15 66.80
C THR A 63 -18.69 15.45 67.42
N THR A 64 -19.55 16.12 68.16
CA THR A 64 -19.23 17.28 69.01
C THR A 64 -19.58 16.98 70.47
N ALA A 65 -19.32 17.92 71.39
CA ALA A 65 -19.76 17.80 72.77
C ALA A 65 -21.29 17.65 72.93
N GLY A 66 -22.07 18.11 71.93
CA GLY A 66 -23.53 17.99 71.90
C GLY A 66 -24.06 16.64 71.40
N GLY A 67 -23.19 15.75 70.91
CA GLY A 67 -23.56 14.43 70.40
C GLY A 67 -22.99 14.14 69.00
N THR A 68 -23.45 13.02 68.40
CA THR A 68 -23.07 12.61 67.04
C THR A 68 -24.22 12.82 66.08
N GLY A 69 -23.98 13.53 64.97
CA GLY A 69 -24.94 13.72 63.88
C GLY A 69 -24.44 13.10 62.57
N VAL A 70 -25.33 12.51 61.78
CA VAL A 70 -25.04 12.06 60.41
C VAL A 70 -25.21 13.24 59.46
N VAL A 71 -24.14 13.58 58.76
CA VAL A 71 -24.07 14.72 57.85
C VAL A 71 -24.43 14.30 56.42
N GLY A 72 -24.13 13.06 56.01
CA GLY A 72 -24.52 12.56 54.70
C GLY A 72 -24.05 11.13 54.43
N THR A 73 -23.93 10.76 53.15
CA THR A 73 -23.40 9.45 52.71
C THR A 73 -22.22 9.67 51.79
N PHE A 74 -21.18 8.85 51.96
CA PHE A 74 -20.02 8.78 51.08
C PHE A 74 -19.98 7.42 50.39
N TYR A 75 -19.66 7.40 49.09
CA TYR A 75 -19.58 6.17 48.30
C TYR A 75 -18.12 5.85 47.95
N TYR A 76 -17.61 4.74 48.47
CA TYR A 76 -16.30 4.22 48.11
C TYR A 76 -16.39 3.46 46.77
N LEU A 77 -15.69 3.99 45.77
CA LEU A 77 -15.58 3.41 44.43
C LEU A 77 -14.25 2.64 44.32
N PRO A 78 -14.26 1.40 43.80
CA PRO A 78 -13.03 0.68 43.50
C PRO A 78 -12.28 1.34 42.32
N PRO A 79 -10.98 1.05 42.15
CA PRO A 79 -10.26 1.43 40.93
C PRO A 79 -10.95 0.88 39.68
N PRO A 80 -10.86 1.58 38.55
CA PRO A 80 -11.49 1.13 37.32
C PRO A 80 -10.80 -0.13 36.80
N SER A 81 -11.43 -0.80 35.84
CA SER A 81 -10.78 -1.81 35.01
C SER A 81 -11.14 -1.55 33.56
N PHE A 82 -10.21 -1.77 32.63
CA PHE A 82 -10.47 -1.55 31.22
C PHE A 82 -9.59 -2.43 30.33
N ARG A 83 -9.99 -2.54 29.07
CA ARG A 83 -9.19 -3.04 27.95
C ARG A 83 -9.40 -2.13 26.74
N ILE A 84 -8.49 -2.19 25.78
CA ILE A 84 -8.66 -1.53 24.47
C ILE A 84 -9.28 -2.55 23.52
N ASP A 85 -10.34 -2.18 22.82
CA ASP A 85 -10.92 -3.02 21.79
C ASP A 85 -9.90 -3.19 20.63
N PRO A 86 -9.64 -4.42 20.15
CA PRO A 86 -8.61 -4.65 19.15
C PRO A 86 -8.83 -3.91 17.82
N PRO A 87 -7.75 -3.50 17.12
CA PRO A 87 -6.35 -3.71 17.50
C PRO A 87 -5.84 -2.64 18.51
N PRO A 88 -5.08 -3.03 19.55
CA PRO A 88 -4.47 -2.09 20.50
C PRO A 88 -3.18 -1.46 19.93
N ALA A 89 -3.24 -0.99 18.69
CA ALA A 89 -2.12 -0.40 17.97
C ALA A 89 -2.59 0.63 16.94
N GLY A 90 -1.69 1.54 16.55
CA GLY A 90 -2.00 2.54 15.53
C GLY A 90 -0.82 3.47 15.22
N PRO A 91 -1.07 4.56 14.49
CA PRO A 91 -0.02 5.40 13.92
C PRO A 91 0.76 6.17 14.98
N LEU A 92 2.07 6.34 14.76
CA LEU A 92 2.96 7.16 15.59
C LEU A 92 2.46 8.61 15.76
N GLY A 93 1.86 9.16 14.70
CA GLY A 93 1.26 10.51 14.71
C GLY A 93 0.00 10.64 15.58
N GLY A 94 -0.56 9.55 16.11
CA GLY A 94 -1.82 9.55 16.84
C GLY A 94 -3.01 10.00 15.97
N GLY A 95 -4.04 10.55 16.61
CA GLY A 95 -5.25 11.07 15.97
C GLY A 95 -6.32 10.02 15.67
N ASN A 96 -5.95 8.73 15.65
CA ASN A 96 -6.92 7.65 15.56
C ASN A 96 -7.75 7.54 16.85
N THR A 97 -8.98 7.06 16.71
CA THR A 97 -9.88 6.81 17.83
C THR A 97 -9.86 5.33 18.21
N VAL A 98 -9.78 5.05 19.51
CA VAL A 98 -9.87 3.70 20.08
C VAL A 98 -10.97 3.67 21.13
N VAL A 99 -11.59 2.49 21.29
CA VAL A 99 -12.65 2.29 22.28
C VAL A 99 -12.06 1.52 23.46
N PHE A 100 -12.27 2.03 24.67
CA PHE A 100 -11.96 1.31 25.90
C PHE A 100 -13.25 0.73 26.46
N THR A 101 -13.22 -0.53 26.86
CA THR A 101 -14.36 -1.22 27.49
C THR A 101 -13.97 -1.74 28.86
N GLY A 102 -14.86 -1.66 29.84
CA GLY A 102 -14.47 -1.90 31.24
C GLY A 102 -15.57 -1.72 32.28
N LEU A 103 -15.17 -1.38 33.50
CA LEU A 103 -16.02 -1.10 34.66
C LEU A 103 -15.52 0.14 35.40
N GLY A 104 -16.43 0.94 35.94
CA GLY A 104 -16.09 2.11 36.78
C GLY A 104 -15.56 3.30 35.99
N LEU A 105 -15.84 3.38 34.69
CA LEU A 105 -15.28 4.39 33.78
C LEU A 105 -16.04 5.71 33.81
N TYR A 106 -17.22 5.77 34.44
CA TYR A 106 -18.09 6.96 34.40
C TYR A 106 -17.43 8.22 34.98
N THR A 107 -16.54 8.05 35.97
CA THR A 107 -15.86 9.17 36.65
C THR A 107 -14.45 9.41 36.14
N THR A 108 -14.14 8.98 34.90
CA THR A 108 -12.82 9.19 34.29
C THR A 108 -12.51 10.68 34.19
N SER A 109 -11.35 11.06 34.73
CA SER A 109 -10.83 12.42 34.69
C SER A 109 -9.58 12.56 33.84
N GLU A 110 -8.88 11.45 33.56
CA GLU A 110 -7.67 11.46 32.74
C GLU A 110 -7.46 10.10 32.06
N VAL A 111 -7.02 10.15 30.81
CA VAL A 111 -6.48 8.99 30.08
C VAL A 111 -5.10 9.35 29.57
N ARG A 112 -4.10 8.49 29.78
CA ARG A 112 -2.73 8.70 29.31
C ARG A 112 -2.19 7.50 28.55
N PHE A 113 -1.37 7.79 27.54
CA PHE A 113 -0.57 6.85 26.77
C PHE A 113 0.91 7.17 27.06
N GLY A 114 1.54 6.39 27.94
CA GLY A 114 2.84 6.73 28.50
C GLY A 114 2.79 8.09 29.21
N THR A 115 3.59 9.05 28.76
CA THR A 115 3.61 10.41 29.30
C THR A 115 2.52 11.31 28.72
N GLN A 116 1.91 10.93 27.59
CA GLN A 116 1.03 11.78 26.80
C GLN A 116 -0.41 11.69 27.28
N THR A 117 -1.06 12.84 27.46
CA THR A 117 -2.49 12.91 27.81
C THR A 117 -3.35 12.78 26.54
N ALA A 118 -4.38 11.94 26.61
CA ALA A 118 -5.33 11.73 25.52
C ALA A 118 -6.58 12.60 25.69
N VAL A 119 -7.27 12.85 24.58
CA VAL A 119 -8.64 13.39 24.59
C VAL A 119 -9.61 12.21 24.62
N PHE A 120 -10.67 12.28 25.41
CA PHE A 120 -11.64 11.20 25.52
C PHE A 120 -13.05 11.71 25.75
N THR A 121 -14.02 10.84 25.45
CA THR A 121 -15.43 10.97 25.79
C THR A 121 -15.81 9.80 26.69
N VAL A 122 -16.56 10.09 27.75
CA VAL A 122 -17.16 9.05 28.61
C VAL A 122 -18.52 8.70 28.04
N ASP A 123 -18.64 7.51 27.43
CA ASP A 123 -19.88 7.09 26.78
C ASP A 123 -20.82 6.41 27.78
N SER A 124 -20.27 5.61 28.69
CA SER A 124 -20.99 4.96 29.78
C SER A 124 -20.04 4.53 30.91
N ASP A 125 -20.56 3.93 31.99
CA ASP A 125 -19.70 3.34 33.03
C ASP A 125 -18.84 2.18 32.51
N GLY A 126 -19.22 1.59 31.37
CA GLY A 126 -18.50 0.49 30.75
C GLY A 126 -17.69 0.85 29.51
N GLN A 127 -17.68 2.13 29.08
CA GLN A 127 -17.07 2.51 27.80
C GLN A 127 -16.52 3.95 27.77
N LEU A 128 -15.33 4.09 27.17
CA LEU A 128 -14.75 5.38 26.75
C LEU A 128 -14.42 5.34 25.25
N THR A 129 -14.61 6.48 24.59
CA THR A 129 -14.09 6.74 23.25
C THR A 129 -12.89 7.67 23.38
N VAL A 130 -11.70 7.23 22.95
CA VAL A 130 -10.42 7.93 23.21
C VAL A 130 -9.70 8.26 21.91
N THR A 131 -9.33 9.52 21.71
CA THR A 131 -8.44 9.94 20.63
C THR A 131 -7.00 9.82 21.09
N VAL A 132 -6.24 8.95 20.42
CA VAL A 132 -4.86 8.62 20.78
C VAL A 132 -3.94 9.82 20.50
N PRO A 133 -3.13 10.28 21.47
CA PRO A 133 -2.19 11.37 21.26
C PRO A 133 -0.98 10.89 20.43
N ALA A 134 -0.27 11.83 19.78
CA ALA A 134 0.99 11.54 19.11
C ALA A 134 2.10 11.14 20.11
N ALA A 135 2.99 10.24 19.67
CA ALA A 135 4.17 9.83 20.43
C ALA A 135 5.47 10.17 19.68
N ALA A 136 6.58 10.26 20.43
CA ALA A 136 7.88 10.62 19.87
C ALA A 136 8.60 9.45 19.19
N SER A 137 8.24 8.21 19.52
CA SER A 137 8.88 6.99 19.03
C SER A 137 7.88 5.83 18.96
N ALA A 138 8.02 4.98 17.94
CA ALA A 138 7.24 3.75 17.83
C ALA A 138 7.61 2.75 18.94
N GLY A 139 6.66 1.88 19.29
CA GLY A 139 6.80 0.87 20.32
C GLY A 139 5.64 0.83 21.32
N PRO A 140 5.68 -0.12 22.26
CA PRO A 140 4.64 -0.28 23.28
C PRO A 140 4.72 0.83 24.34
N VAL A 141 3.57 1.39 24.69
CA VAL A 141 3.40 2.28 25.85
C VAL A 141 2.34 1.74 26.80
N GLY A 142 2.53 1.99 28.09
CA GLY A 142 1.48 1.72 29.09
C GLY A 142 0.35 2.74 28.96
N VAL A 143 -0.89 2.27 29.10
CA VAL A 143 -2.09 3.10 29.12
C VAL A 143 -2.64 3.14 30.54
N THR A 144 -3.00 4.34 31.01
CA THR A 144 -3.59 4.53 32.33
C THR A 144 -4.90 5.30 32.24
N VAL A 145 -5.87 4.91 33.06
CA VAL A 145 -7.15 5.60 33.21
C VAL A 145 -7.31 6.01 34.67
N THR A 146 -7.42 7.31 34.92
CA THR A 146 -7.66 7.88 36.25
C THR A 146 -9.14 8.18 36.40
N THR A 147 -9.76 7.63 37.44
CA THR A 147 -11.14 7.91 37.84
C THR A 147 -11.17 8.35 39.30
N ARG A 148 -12.34 8.75 39.79
CA ARG A 148 -12.54 9.03 41.22
C ARG A 148 -12.35 7.78 42.11
N GLY A 149 -12.50 6.56 41.57
CA GLY A 149 -12.24 5.32 42.29
C GLY A 149 -10.77 4.92 42.38
N GLY A 150 -9.89 5.58 41.61
CA GLY A 150 -8.47 5.30 41.53
C GLY A 150 -7.96 5.21 40.10
N ILE A 151 -6.74 4.68 39.94
CA ILE A 151 -6.03 4.58 38.66
C ILE A 151 -5.98 3.11 38.23
N ALA A 152 -6.38 2.84 36.99
CA ALA A 152 -6.10 1.58 36.30
C ALA A 152 -4.85 1.68 35.43
N SER A 153 -4.07 0.62 35.39
CA SER A 153 -2.85 0.49 34.56
C SER A 153 -2.70 -0.97 34.07
N GLY A 154 -1.60 -1.28 33.38
CA GLY A 154 -1.30 -2.65 32.91
C GLY A 154 -1.87 -3.00 31.53
N VAL A 155 -2.49 -2.03 30.85
CA VAL A 155 -2.91 -2.14 29.46
C VAL A 155 -1.85 -1.49 28.57
N THR A 156 -1.54 -2.10 27.43
CA THR A 156 -0.51 -1.61 26.51
C THR A 156 -1.13 -1.22 25.17
N TYR A 157 -0.65 -0.11 24.61
CA TYR A 157 -0.93 0.31 23.24
C TYR A 157 0.38 0.40 22.46
N THR A 158 0.41 -0.05 21.21
CA THR A 158 1.63 -0.03 20.40
C THR A 158 1.55 1.05 19.32
N TYR A 159 2.46 2.01 19.36
CA TYR A 159 2.67 2.95 18.27
C TYR A 159 3.48 2.28 17.15
N LEU A 160 3.00 2.38 15.93
CA LEU A 160 3.61 1.80 14.73
C LEU A 160 4.10 2.91 13.80
N ASN A 161 5.23 2.67 13.14
CA ASN A 161 5.69 3.53 12.06
C ASN A 161 4.80 3.37 10.82
N PRO A 162 4.64 4.41 9.98
CA PRO A 162 4.07 4.23 8.65
C PRO A 162 4.95 3.25 7.84
N PRO A 163 4.36 2.53 6.87
CA PRO A 163 5.13 1.64 6.01
C PRO A 163 6.15 2.43 5.17
N SER A 164 7.19 1.77 4.69
CA SER A 164 8.01 2.29 3.58
C SER A 164 7.88 1.35 2.38
N LEU A 165 7.86 1.91 1.16
CA LEU A 165 7.93 1.15 -0.08
C LEU A 165 9.30 1.36 -0.69
N THR A 166 10.02 0.29 -0.95
CA THR A 166 11.38 0.33 -1.54
C THR A 166 11.34 -0.03 -3.02
N ALA A 167 10.64 -1.10 -3.39
CA ALA A 167 10.48 -1.50 -4.79
C ALA A 167 9.23 -2.34 -5.00
N VAL A 168 8.69 -2.27 -6.21
CA VAL A 168 7.74 -3.24 -6.75
C VAL A 168 8.50 -4.06 -7.78
N THR A 169 8.61 -5.37 -7.60
CA THR A 169 9.26 -6.26 -8.57
C THR A 169 8.23 -6.81 -9.53
N LEU A 170 8.58 -6.87 -10.82
CA LEU A 170 7.62 -6.94 -11.93
C LEU A 170 6.72 -5.70 -11.92
N ASP A 171 7.35 -4.53 -11.89
CA ASP A 171 6.77 -3.18 -11.90
C ASP A 171 6.03 -2.84 -13.20
N SER A 172 5.72 -3.82 -14.04
CA SER A 172 4.86 -3.64 -15.20
C SER A 172 4.08 -4.91 -15.53
N GLY A 173 2.93 -4.73 -16.18
CA GLY A 173 2.06 -5.84 -16.56
C GLY A 173 0.80 -5.38 -17.29
N PRO A 174 -0.11 -6.28 -17.66
CA PRO A 174 -1.26 -5.96 -18.52
C PRO A 174 -2.25 -5.00 -17.84
N VAL A 175 -2.89 -4.13 -18.64
CA VAL A 175 -4.06 -3.30 -18.21
C VAL A 175 -5.21 -4.11 -17.59
N ASP A 176 -5.27 -5.42 -17.80
CA ASP A 176 -6.27 -6.30 -17.16
C ASP A 176 -5.95 -6.66 -15.72
N GLY A 177 -4.71 -6.41 -15.30
CA GLY A 177 -4.16 -6.95 -14.06
C GLY A 177 -4.10 -8.48 -14.07
N GLY A 178 -4.19 -9.06 -12.86
CA GLY A 178 -4.14 -10.51 -12.63
C GLY A 178 -2.73 -11.07 -12.49
N ASN A 179 -1.69 -10.32 -12.86
CA ASN A 179 -0.31 -10.68 -12.58
C ASN A 179 0.02 -10.46 -11.09
N LEU A 180 0.97 -11.27 -10.61
CA LEU A 180 1.52 -11.16 -9.26
C LEU A 180 2.73 -10.22 -9.29
N VAL A 181 2.79 -9.29 -8.35
CA VAL A 181 3.95 -8.45 -8.07
C VAL A 181 4.41 -8.64 -6.63
N VAL A 182 5.69 -8.37 -6.38
CA VAL A 182 6.27 -8.40 -5.04
C VAL A 182 6.62 -6.98 -4.62
N ILE A 183 5.97 -6.50 -3.57
CA ILE A 183 6.22 -5.19 -2.97
C ILE A 183 7.18 -5.39 -1.80
N THR A 184 8.32 -4.71 -1.84
CA THR A 184 9.34 -4.76 -0.78
C THR A 184 9.42 -3.44 -0.03
N GLY A 185 9.72 -3.50 1.26
CA GLY A 185 9.68 -2.31 2.12
C GLY A 185 9.86 -2.62 3.60
N THR A 186 9.21 -1.84 4.47
CA THR A 186 9.21 -2.07 5.92
C THR A 186 7.83 -1.84 6.55
N ALA A 187 7.62 -2.38 7.75
CA ALA A 187 6.41 -2.24 8.57
C ALA A 187 5.12 -2.77 7.92
N PHE A 188 5.21 -3.86 7.16
CA PHE A 188 4.06 -4.48 6.47
C PHE A 188 3.24 -5.46 7.32
N SER A 189 3.67 -5.81 8.53
CA SER A 189 2.98 -6.83 9.36
C SER A 189 1.49 -6.56 9.61
N TYR A 190 1.07 -5.29 9.56
CA TYR A 190 -0.30 -4.85 9.80
C TYR A 190 -0.94 -4.18 8.57
N THR A 191 -0.56 -4.60 7.37
CA THR A 191 -1.18 -4.11 6.13
C THR A 191 -2.66 -4.44 6.07
N THR A 192 -3.48 -3.43 5.81
CA THR A 192 -4.93 -3.52 5.66
C THR A 192 -5.38 -3.27 4.23
N SER A 193 -4.57 -2.61 3.39
CA SER A 193 -4.89 -2.36 1.99
C SER A 193 -3.63 -2.19 1.14
N VAL A 194 -3.72 -2.66 -0.11
CA VAL A 194 -2.79 -2.39 -1.20
C VAL A 194 -3.61 -1.91 -2.39
N THR A 195 -3.24 -0.79 -3.00
CA THR A 195 -3.95 -0.24 -4.16
C THR A 195 -2.98 0.17 -5.28
N PHE A 196 -3.45 0.09 -6.52
CA PHE A 196 -2.77 0.55 -7.73
C PHE A 196 -3.61 1.67 -8.35
N ASP A 197 -3.09 2.89 -8.37
CA ASP A 197 -3.81 4.12 -8.75
C ASP A 197 -5.19 4.24 -8.07
N GLY A 198 -5.21 4.02 -6.74
CA GLY A 198 -6.42 4.01 -5.92
C GLY A 198 -7.32 2.79 -6.07
N THR A 199 -7.11 1.93 -7.07
CA THR A 199 -7.89 0.70 -7.26
C THR A 199 -7.34 -0.42 -6.35
N PRO A 200 -8.17 -1.06 -5.49
CA PRO A 200 -7.70 -2.15 -4.63
C PRO A 200 -7.12 -3.32 -5.41
N ALA A 201 -6.00 -3.86 -4.92
CA ALA A 201 -5.45 -5.12 -5.43
C ALA A 201 -6.50 -6.24 -5.36
N LEU A 202 -6.50 -7.15 -6.35
CA LEU A 202 -7.46 -8.27 -6.40
C LEU A 202 -7.31 -9.17 -5.17
N SER A 203 -6.08 -9.33 -4.71
CA SER A 203 -5.73 -9.94 -3.43
C SER A 203 -4.32 -9.52 -3.06
N PHE A 204 -3.96 -9.65 -1.79
CA PHE A 204 -2.58 -9.57 -1.35
C PHE A 204 -2.34 -10.52 -0.18
N ARG A 205 -1.07 -10.88 0.03
CA ARG A 205 -0.59 -11.64 1.16
C ARG A 205 0.63 -10.93 1.72
N VAL A 206 0.59 -10.63 3.02
CA VAL A 206 1.79 -10.18 3.74
C VAL A 206 2.68 -11.40 3.96
N ALA A 207 3.78 -11.48 3.22
CA ALA A 207 4.73 -12.59 3.31
C ALA A 207 5.65 -12.43 4.52
N SER A 208 6.05 -11.19 4.83
CA SER A 208 6.85 -10.81 6.00
C SER A 208 6.65 -9.32 6.32
N ASP A 209 7.32 -8.79 7.35
CA ASP A 209 7.30 -7.35 7.64
C ASP A 209 7.94 -6.48 6.54
N THR A 210 8.64 -7.10 5.60
CA THR A 210 9.36 -6.43 4.50
C THR A 210 8.88 -6.84 3.11
N GLU A 211 7.89 -7.71 3.00
CA GLU A 211 7.44 -8.26 1.71
C GLU A 211 5.92 -8.50 1.67
N ILE A 212 5.28 -8.00 0.60
CA ILE A 212 3.88 -8.25 0.26
C ILE A 212 3.80 -8.82 -1.16
N ASP A 213 3.13 -9.95 -1.29
CA ASP A 213 2.69 -10.51 -2.57
C ASP A 213 1.35 -9.87 -2.93
N ALA A 214 1.22 -9.17 -4.06
CA ALA A 214 -0.03 -8.52 -4.46
C ALA A 214 -0.42 -8.91 -5.89
N VAL A 215 -1.71 -9.20 -6.09
CA VAL A 215 -2.28 -9.44 -7.41
C VAL A 215 -2.87 -8.13 -7.94
N VAL A 216 -2.27 -7.63 -9.02
CA VAL A 216 -2.59 -6.33 -9.60
C VAL A 216 -4.04 -6.32 -10.12
N PRO A 217 -4.83 -5.27 -9.88
CA PRO A 217 -6.17 -5.13 -10.46
C PRO A 217 -6.09 -4.69 -11.92
N ALA A 218 -7.24 -4.71 -12.62
CA ALA A 218 -7.31 -4.01 -13.90
C ALA A 218 -7.09 -2.50 -13.69
N GLY A 219 -6.42 -1.86 -14.63
CA GLY A 219 -6.04 -0.46 -14.55
C GLY A 219 -5.99 0.21 -15.91
N THR A 220 -5.71 1.51 -15.88
CA THR A 220 -5.52 2.31 -17.09
C THR A 220 -4.09 2.15 -17.57
N LEU A 221 -3.92 2.13 -18.88
CA LEU A 221 -2.63 2.15 -19.56
C LEU A 221 -1.76 3.32 -19.04
N GLY A 222 -0.46 3.06 -18.80
CA GLY A 222 0.50 4.04 -18.28
C GLY A 222 0.92 3.79 -16.83
N SER A 223 1.64 4.75 -16.24
CA SER A 223 2.12 4.67 -14.86
C SER A 223 0.97 4.67 -13.84
N ALA A 224 1.18 3.98 -12.73
CA ALA A 224 0.26 3.84 -11.63
C ALA A 224 0.99 3.92 -10.29
N ASP A 225 0.44 4.72 -9.39
CA ASP A 225 0.91 4.82 -8.02
C ASP A 225 0.59 3.54 -7.24
N VAL A 226 1.55 3.04 -6.47
CA VAL A 226 1.32 1.90 -5.57
C VAL A 226 1.23 2.43 -4.14
N THR A 227 0.10 2.19 -3.48
CA THR A 227 -0.15 2.64 -2.11
C THR A 227 -0.37 1.45 -1.19
N VAL A 228 0.35 1.44 -0.06
CA VAL A 228 0.16 0.46 1.03
C VAL A 228 -0.33 1.20 2.27
N THR A 229 -1.40 0.70 2.86
CA THR A 229 -1.95 1.18 4.14
C THR A 229 -1.81 0.10 5.18
N THR A 230 -1.25 0.47 6.33
CA THR A 230 -1.12 -0.38 7.53
C THR A 230 -1.78 0.31 8.72
N LEU A 231 -1.88 -0.37 9.85
CA LEU A 231 -2.29 0.29 11.10
C LEU A 231 -1.35 1.43 11.52
N GLY A 232 -0.10 1.45 11.05
CA GLY A 232 0.87 2.50 11.33
C GLY A 232 0.78 3.74 10.44
N GLY A 233 0.02 3.67 9.35
CA GLY A 233 -0.18 4.77 8.40
C GLY A 233 -0.24 4.31 6.95
N THR A 234 -0.15 5.26 6.02
CA THR A 234 -0.21 5.02 4.57
C THR A 234 1.02 5.59 3.90
N THR A 235 1.54 4.86 2.91
CA THR A 235 2.64 5.32 2.05
C THR A 235 2.33 5.01 0.60
N THR A 236 2.62 5.97 -0.27
CA THR A 236 2.46 5.88 -1.72
C THR A 236 3.82 5.99 -2.39
N ALA A 237 4.13 5.05 -3.27
CA ALA A 237 5.22 5.14 -4.22
C ALA A 237 4.65 5.58 -5.57
N ALA A 238 5.02 6.78 -6.01
CA ALA A 238 4.55 7.34 -7.25
C ALA A 238 5.14 6.59 -8.45
N ASP A 239 4.34 6.39 -9.50
CA ASP A 239 4.74 5.72 -10.75
C ASP A 239 5.43 4.37 -10.55
N ALA A 240 5.12 3.67 -9.45
CA ALA A 240 5.82 2.46 -9.03
C ALA A 240 5.38 1.19 -9.78
N TYR A 241 4.37 1.31 -10.63
CA TYR A 241 3.92 0.25 -11.52
C TYR A 241 3.48 0.83 -12.87
N THR A 242 3.71 0.12 -13.97
CA THR A 242 3.30 0.54 -15.31
C THR A 242 2.33 -0.48 -15.92
N TYR A 243 1.09 -0.07 -16.17
CA TYR A 243 0.17 -0.85 -16.97
C TYR A 243 0.55 -0.76 -18.45
N LEU A 244 0.72 -1.91 -19.07
CA LEU A 244 1.11 -2.09 -20.46
C LEU A 244 -0.07 -2.53 -21.32
N GLY A 245 -0.17 -1.94 -22.50
CA GLY A 245 -1.23 -2.20 -23.48
C GLY A 245 -1.28 -3.64 -23.94
N ARG A 246 -2.47 -4.11 -24.34
CA ARG A 246 -2.78 -5.51 -24.67
C ARG A 246 -2.28 -5.95 -26.05
N PHE A 247 -1.81 -5.00 -26.86
CA PHE A 247 -1.53 -5.21 -28.28
C PHE A 247 -0.30 -6.07 -28.51
N ALA A 248 -0.47 -7.26 -29.08
CA ALA A 248 0.62 -8.03 -29.66
C ALA A 248 1.02 -7.48 -31.04
N VAL A 249 0.06 -6.89 -31.76
CA VAL A 249 0.25 -6.30 -33.09
C VAL A 249 -0.46 -4.95 -33.13
N LEU A 250 0.26 -3.89 -33.51
CA LEU A 250 -0.31 -2.55 -33.71
C LEU A 250 0.32 -1.91 -34.95
N GLY A 251 -0.51 -1.43 -35.88
CA GLY A 251 -0.05 -0.66 -37.05
C GLY A 251 -0.54 0.78 -37.02
N GLY A 252 0.30 1.72 -37.47
CA GLY A 252 -0.05 3.12 -37.70
C GLY A 252 -1.04 3.30 -38.86
N GLU A 253 -0.73 2.67 -39.99
CA GLU A 253 -1.50 2.77 -41.25
C GLU A 253 -2.45 1.58 -41.47
N SER A 254 -1.92 0.36 -41.35
CA SER A 254 -2.69 -0.86 -41.58
C SER A 254 -2.06 -2.10 -40.93
N VAL A 255 -2.87 -3.14 -40.77
CA VAL A 255 -2.41 -4.50 -40.47
C VAL A 255 -2.93 -5.46 -41.54
N THR A 256 -2.03 -6.18 -42.20
CA THR A 256 -2.40 -7.13 -43.27
C THR A 256 -1.83 -8.50 -42.98
N ASN A 257 -2.64 -9.55 -43.20
CA ASN A 257 -2.23 -10.94 -43.07
C ASN A 257 -2.56 -11.75 -44.34
N THR A 258 -1.68 -12.66 -44.73
CA THR A 258 -1.91 -13.59 -45.87
C THR A 258 -2.31 -14.99 -45.39
N GLY A 259 -1.40 -15.68 -44.68
CA GLY A 259 -1.57 -17.08 -44.28
C GLY A 259 -2.18 -17.32 -42.90
N LEU A 260 -1.98 -18.51 -42.34
CA LEU A 260 -2.57 -18.93 -41.06
C LEU A 260 -1.81 -18.39 -39.85
N SER A 261 -1.84 -17.09 -39.65
CA SER A 261 -1.22 -16.46 -38.48
C SER A 261 -2.06 -16.65 -37.22
N THR A 262 -1.42 -16.82 -36.08
CA THR A 262 -2.04 -16.80 -34.74
C THR A 262 -1.44 -15.69 -33.91
N VAL A 263 -2.26 -14.74 -33.47
CA VAL A 263 -1.89 -13.64 -32.60
C VAL A 263 -2.47 -13.89 -31.21
N THR A 264 -1.63 -13.94 -30.17
CA THR A 264 -2.06 -14.05 -28.76
C THR A 264 -1.79 -12.72 -28.06
N GLY A 265 -2.86 -12.00 -27.78
CA GLY A 265 -2.88 -10.57 -27.46
C GLY A 265 -3.78 -9.82 -28.44
N ASP A 266 -4.02 -8.54 -28.17
CA ASP A 266 -4.88 -7.71 -29.01
C ASP A 266 -4.18 -7.34 -30.32
N LEU A 267 -4.97 -7.11 -31.35
CA LEU A 267 -4.53 -6.65 -32.65
C LEU A 267 -5.22 -5.33 -32.96
N GLY A 268 -4.49 -4.33 -33.44
CA GLY A 268 -5.14 -3.09 -33.82
C GLY A 268 -4.44 -2.23 -34.85
N VAL A 269 -5.14 -1.18 -35.24
CA VAL A 269 -4.65 -0.13 -36.12
C VAL A 269 -5.15 1.24 -35.63
N SER A 270 -4.28 2.23 -35.62
CA SER A 270 -4.60 3.64 -35.37
C SER A 270 -3.40 4.50 -35.79
N PRO A 271 -3.57 5.68 -36.42
CA PRO A 271 -4.84 6.29 -36.83
C PRO A 271 -5.46 5.67 -38.09
N GLY A 272 -4.74 4.78 -38.78
CA GLY A 272 -5.25 4.02 -39.90
C GLY A 272 -6.44 3.14 -39.52
N VAL A 273 -7.18 2.67 -40.54
CA VAL A 273 -8.50 2.02 -40.38
C VAL A 273 -8.58 0.63 -41.04
N SER A 274 -7.45 0.10 -41.51
CA SER A 274 -7.43 -1.11 -42.34
C SER A 274 -6.80 -2.29 -41.60
N ILE A 275 -7.60 -3.31 -41.36
CA ILE A 275 -7.15 -4.63 -40.91
C ILE A 275 -7.70 -5.66 -41.88
N THR A 276 -6.81 -6.42 -42.53
CA THR A 276 -7.19 -7.43 -43.52
C THR A 276 -6.49 -8.76 -43.28
N GLY A 277 -7.11 -9.88 -43.71
CA GLY A 277 -6.52 -11.21 -43.55
C GLY A 277 -6.83 -11.94 -42.25
N PHE A 278 -7.79 -11.45 -41.46
CA PHE A 278 -8.30 -12.10 -40.25
C PHE A 278 -9.82 -12.32 -40.39
N PRO A 279 -10.29 -13.40 -41.05
CA PRO A 279 -9.58 -14.63 -41.47
C PRO A 279 -8.74 -14.54 -42.77
N PRO A 280 -7.79 -15.49 -43.03
CA PRO A 280 -7.61 -16.77 -42.33
C PRO A 280 -6.75 -16.71 -41.06
N GLY A 281 -6.08 -15.59 -40.79
CA GLY A 281 -5.42 -15.36 -39.51
C GLY A 281 -6.41 -15.37 -38.35
N GLN A 282 -5.93 -15.71 -37.15
CA GLN A 282 -6.70 -15.78 -35.92
C GLN A 282 -6.10 -14.88 -34.85
N VAL A 283 -6.97 -14.21 -34.10
CA VAL A 283 -6.60 -13.38 -32.95
C VAL A 283 -7.22 -14.00 -31.70
N ASN A 284 -6.37 -14.39 -30.75
CA ASN A 284 -6.72 -14.81 -29.40
C ASN A 284 -6.58 -13.59 -28.48
N GLY A 285 -7.52 -12.68 -28.64
CA GLY A 285 -7.56 -11.32 -28.11
C GLY A 285 -8.69 -10.56 -28.81
N SER A 286 -8.71 -9.24 -28.69
CA SER A 286 -9.66 -8.37 -29.39
C SER A 286 -9.01 -7.69 -30.60
N ILE A 287 -9.83 -7.44 -31.63
CA ILE A 287 -9.42 -6.65 -32.80
C ILE A 287 -9.97 -5.23 -32.64
N HIS A 288 -9.07 -4.24 -32.67
CA HIS A 288 -9.39 -2.83 -32.46
C HIS A 288 -9.06 -2.01 -33.71
N ASN A 289 -10.09 -1.45 -34.35
CA ASN A 289 -9.93 -0.67 -35.58
C ASN A 289 -10.23 0.81 -35.31
N SER A 290 -9.17 1.59 -35.03
CA SER A 290 -9.24 3.03 -34.68
C SER A 290 -10.23 3.38 -33.56
N ASP A 291 -10.50 2.43 -32.65
CA ASP A 291 -11.33 2.71 -31.47
C ASP A 291 -10.50 3.34 -30.34
N ALA A 292 -11.16 3.64 -29.22
CA ALA A 292 -10.49 4.29 -28.08
C ALA A 292 -9.27 3.50 -27.55
N ALA A 293 -9.31 2.17 -27.59
CA ALA A 293 -8.21 1.34 -27.11
C ALA A 293 -7.02 1.36 -28.10
N ALA A 294 -7.28 1.28 -29.41
CA ALA A 294 -6.23 1.42 -30.43
C ALA A 294 -5.62 2.83 -30.45
N VAL A 295 -6.44 3.87 -30.27
CA VAL A 295 -5.99 5.27 -30.20
C VAL A 295 -5.08 5.48 -28.99
N ALA A 296 -5.48 5.00 -27.81
CA ALA A 296 -4.66 5.08 -26.60
C ALA A 296 -3.34 4.29 -26.77
N ALA A 297 -3.41 3.06 -27.26
CA ALA A 297 -2.22 2.24 -27.46
C ALA A 297 -1.23 2.83 -28.48
N HIS A 298 -1.74 3.53 -29.50
CA HIS A 298 -0.88 4.22 -30.48
C HIS A 298 -0.19 5.44 -29.89
N ALA A 299 -0.91 6.25 -29.11
CA ALA A 299 -0.31 7.37 -28.38
C ALA A 299 0.80 6.89 -27.41
N ASP A 300 0.55 5.78 -26.72
CA ASP A 300 1.51 5.16 -25.82
C ASP A 300 2.72 4.57 -26.53
N LEU A 301 2.51 3.96 -27.70
CA LEU A 301 3.60 3.52 -28.56
C LEU A 301 4.51 4.71 -28.93
N ILE A 302 3.94 5.87 -29.24
CA ILE A 302 4.71 7.09 -29.53
C ILE A 302 5.51 7.52 -28.31
N THR A 303 4.90 7.57 -27.11
CA THR A 303 5.60 7.91 -25.87
C THR A 303 6.73 6.94 -25.59
N THR A 304 6.46 5.64 -25.60
CA THR A 304 7.44 4.57 -25.37
C THR A 304 8.59 4.64 -26.37
N TYR A 305 8.28 4.90 -27.65
CA TYR A 305 9.28 5.05 -28.70
C TYR A 305 10.20 6.24 -28.40
N ASN A 306 9.63 7.41 -28.07
CA ASN A 306 10.40 8.62 -27.75
C ASN A 306 11.23 8.47 -26.47
N ASP A 307 10.70 7.82 -25.44
CA ASP A 307 11.42 7.54 -24.20
C ASP A 307 12.60 6.60 -24.45
N ALA A 308 12.39 5.55 -25.26
CA ALA A 308 13.45 4.64 -25.66
C ALA A 308 14.51 5.32 -26.54
N VAL A 309 14.14 6.27 -27.41
CA VAL A 309 15.11 7.13 -28.15
C VAL A 309 15.96 7.95 -27.17
N GLY A 310 15.38 8.41 -26.07
CA GLY A 310 16.05 9.27 -25.08
C GLY A 310 17.03 8.53 -24.16
N GLN A 311 17.03 7.20 -24.12
CA GLN A 311 17.93 6.42 -23.27
C GLN A 311 19.40 6.59 -23.71
N ILE A 312 20.31 6.72 -22.75
CA ILE A 312 21.75 6.87 -23.01
C ILE A 312 22.34 5.49 -23.34
N PRO A 313 23.00 5.31 -24.50
CA PRO A 313 23.62 4.03 -24.84
C PRO A 313 24.80 3.68 -23.93
N ASP A 314 24.87 2.42 -23.51
CA ASP A 314 26.01 1.82 -22.83
C ASP A 314 27.12 1.42 -23.83
N ALA A 315 26.71 0.96 -25.02
CA ALA A 315 27.63 0.46 -26.04
C ALA A 315 27.11 0.65 -27.47
N GLY A 316 28.05 0.87 -28.40
CA GLY A 316 27.77 0.86 -29.83
C GLY A 316 27.79 -0.55 -30.42
N ILE A 317 26.86 -0.83 -31.33
CA ILE A 317 26.79 -2.04 -32.15
C ILE A 317 26.75 -1.67 -33.64
N THR A 318 27.21 -2.58 -34.51
CA THR A 318 27.23 -2.35 -35.95
C THR A 318 27.22 -3.68 -36.72
N GLY A 319 26.73 -3.63 -37.96
CA GLY A 319 26.75 -4.78 -38.86
C GLY A 319 25.75 -5.87 -38.46
N ASP A 320 26.25 -7.11 -38.39
CA ASP A 320 25.44 -8.30 -38.09
C ASP A 320 25.59 -8.73 -36.62
N LEU A 321 24.48 -9.00 -35.94
CA LEU A 321 24.45 -9.43 -34.54
C LEU A 321 24.59 -10.95 -34.37
N GLY A 322 24.60 -11.71 -35.46
CA GLY A 322 24.76 -13.15 -35.46
C GLY A 322 26.03 -13.62 -34.77
N GLY A 323 25.90 -14.60 -33.89
CA GLY A 323 26.99 -15.18 -33.11
C GLY A 323 27.38 -14.37 -31.88
N GLN A 324 26.80 -13.19 -31.65
CA GLN A 324 27.11 -12.39 -30.47
C GLN A 324 26.37 -12.91 -29.23
N THR A 325 26.98 -12.67 -28.06
CA THR A 325 26.34 -12.81 -26.75
C THR A 325 26.42 -11.48 -26.04
N LEU A 326 25.27 -10.88 -25.74
CA LEU A 326 25.19 -9.53 -25.19
C LEU A 326 24.66 -9.56 -23.75
N PRO A 327 25.37 -8.96 -22.78
CA PRO A 327 24.84 -8.74 -21.44
C PRO A 327 23.72 -7.68 -21.46
N PRO A 328 23.01 -7.46 -20.33
CA PRO A 328 21.98 -6.42 -20.24
C PRO A 328 22.57 -5.04 -20.53
N GLY A 329 21.80 -4.16 -21.20
CA GLY A 329 22.23 -2.80 -21.52
C GLY A 329 21.50 -2.15 -22.70
N VAL A 330 21.79 -0.86 -22.89
CA VAL A 330 21.32 -0.04 -24.01
C VAL A 330 22.38 -0.03 -25.11
N TYR A 331 22.02 -0.53 -26.29
CA TYR A 331 22.90 -0.69 -27.45
C TYR A 331 22.45 0.22 -28.58
N ASN A 332 23.36 0.97 -29.21
CA ASN A 332 23.02 1.85 -30.32
C ASN A 332 23.76 1.53 -31.64
N ALA A 333 23.06 1.63 -32.76
CA ALA A 333 23.62 1.61 -34.10
C ALA A 333 23.08 2.80 -34.90
N ALA A 334 23.95 3.59 -35.53
CA ALA A 334 23.50 4.67 -36.43
C ALA A 334 23.00 4.15 -37.80
N SER A 335 23.40 2.94 -38.18
CA SER A 335 23.09 2.30 -39.47
C SER A 335 22.13 1.12 -39.28
N SER A 336 21.79 0.47 -40.39
CA SER A 336 21.04 -0.78 -40.38
C SER A 336 21.80 -1.87 -39.62
N ILE A 337 21.04 -2.76 -38.98
CA ILE A 337 21.53 -3.97 -38.32
C ILE A 337 20.96 -5.21 -39.01
N GLY A 338 21.86 -6.17 -39.26
CA GLY A 338 21.53 -7.51 -39.69
C GLY A 338 21.49 -8.49 -38.51
N LEU A 339 20.76 -9.58 -38.67
CA LEU A 339 20.87 -10.75 -37.80
C LEU A 339 20.90 -12.02 -38.65
N THR A 340 22.07 -12.64 -38.75
CA THR A 340 22.26 -13.92 -39.45
C THR A 340 22.66 -15.00 -38.45
N GLY A 341 21.75 -15.95 -38.20
CA GLY A 341 21.95 -16.99 -37.19
C GLY A 341 21.48 -16.55 -35.81
N THR A 342 22.23 -16.87 -34.75
CA THR A 342 21.76 -16.68 -33.36
C THR A 342 22.42 -15.49 -32.68
N LEU A 343 21.63 -14.56 -32.16
CA LEU A 343 22.02 -13.61 -31.13
C LEU A 343 21.62 -14.16 -29.77
N THR A 344 22.53 -14.15 -28.79
CA THR A 344 22.23 -14.59 -27.42
C THR A 344 22.17 -13.39 -26.47
N LEU A 345 21.11 -13.28 -25.68
CA LEU A 345 20.95 -12.28 -24.63
C LEU A 345 21.05 -12.98 -23.27
N ASP A 346 22.05 -12.59 -22.48
CA ASP A 346 22.42 -13.26 -21.23
C ASP A 346 22.14 -12.37 -20.02
N ALA A 347 21.12 -12.70 -19.23
CA ALA A 347 20.76 -11.97 -18.02
C ALA A 347 21.79 -12.08 -16.88
N GLN A 348 22.73 -13.02 -16.96
CA GLN A 348 23.75 -13.24 -15.93
C GLN A 348 23.16 -13.49 -14.52
N GLY A 349 21.93 -14.03 -14.46
CA GLY A 349 21.20 -14.30 -13.23
C GLY A 349 20.36 -13.12 -12.70
N ASP A 350 20.40 -11.95 -13.34
CA ASP A 350 19.54 -10.82 -12.99
C ASP A 350 18.16 -10.96 -13.66
N ARG A 351 17.13 -11.19 -12.83
CA ARG A 351 15.74 -11.32 -13.29
C ARG A 351 15.13 -10.01 -13.81
N ASN A 352 15.75 -8.88 -13.49
CA ASN A 352 15.32 -7.55 -13.94
C ASN A 352 16.19 -7.04 -15.10
N ALA A 353 17.07 -7.88 -15.67
CA ALA A 353 17.91 -7.53 -16.81
C ALA A 353 17.08 -7.00 -17.99
N GLU A 354 17.54 -5.89 -18.58
CA GLU A 354 16.92 -5.21 -19.71
C GLU A 354 17.89 -5.06 -20.89
N TRP A 355 17.34 -5.15 -22.11
CA TRP A 355 18.04 -4.85 -23.36
C TRP A 355 17.24 -3.84 -24.16
N ILE A 356 17.89 -2.74 -24.58
CA ILE A 356 17.31 -1.77 -25.50
C ILE A 356 18.24 -1.65 -26.71
N PHE A 357 17.76 -2.01 -27.89
CA PHE A 357 18.48 -1.87 -29.16
C PHE A 357 17.96 -0.65 -29.91
N GLN A 358 18.71 0.45 -29.89
CA GLN A 358 18.43 1.68 -30.64
C GLN A 358 19.07 1.62 -32.03
N ILE A 359 18.30 1.27 -33.05
CA ILE A 359 18.76 1.10 -34.43
C ILE A 359 18.29 2.28 -35.27
N GLY A 360 19.21 3.15 -35.70
CA GLY A 360 18.89 4.40 -36.40
C GLY A 360 18.32 4.22 -37.82
N SER A 361 18.36 3.01 -38.38
CA SER A 361 17.80 2.70 -39.70
C SER A 361 16.96 1.42 -39.67
N THR A 362 17.29 0.40 -40.46
CA THR A 362 16.50 -0.84 -40.58
C THR A 362 17.05 -1.98 -39.72
N LEU A 363 16.16 -2.87 -39.28
CA LEU A 363 16.52 -4.19 -38.77
C LEU A 363 16.11 -5.25 -39.79
N THR A 364 17.03 -6.14 -40.14
CA THR A 364 16.74 -7.28 -41.03
C THR A 364 17.28 -8.58 -40.47
N THR A 365 16.43 -9.58 -40.27
CA THR A 365 16.89 -10.94 -39.93
C THR A 365 16.96 -11.79 -41.21
N ALA A 366 17.99 -12.63 -41.32
CA ALA A 366 18.05 -13.68 -42.32
C ALA A 366 17.00 -14.77 -42.03
N THR A 367 16.80 -15.69 -42.98
CA THR A 367 15.98 -16.88 -42.77
C THR A 367 16.51 -17.72 -41.61
N ALA A 368 15.62 -18.22 -40.76
CA ALA A 368 15.94 -19.08 -39.61
C ALA A 368 16.94 -18.44 -38.61
N SER A 369 16.87 -17.12 -38.43
CA SER A 369 17.61 -16.44 -37.37
C SER A 369 16.93 -16.61 -36.01
N HIS A 370 17.70 -16.46 -34.92
CA HIS A 370 17.20 -16.65 -33.55
C HIS A 370 17.67 -15.54 -32.62
N VAL A 371 16.77 -15.05 -31.75
CA VAL A 371 17.13 -14.28 -30.56
C VAL A 371 16.94 -15.19 -29.34
N LEU A 372 18.04 -15.73 -28.83
CA LEU A 372 18.06 -16.69 -27.74
C LEU A 372 18.22 -15.98 -26.39
N LEU A 373 17.31 -16.27 -25.45
CA LEU A 373 17.32 -15.73 -24.09
C LEU A 373 17.85 -16.78 -23.11
N ILE A 374 18.86 -16.44 -22.30
CA ILE A 374 19.45 -17.36 -21.32
C ILE A 374 19.59 -16.74 -19.93
N ASN A 375 19.84 -17.60 -18.92
CA ASN A 375 20.20 -17.22 -17.55
C ASN A 375 19.25 -16.23 -16.85
N GLY A 376 17.94 -16.32 -17.14
CA GLY A 376 16.91 -15.47 -16.55
C GLY A 376 16.42 -14.33 -17.45
N ALA A 377 16.97 -14.19 -18.67
CA ALA A 377 16.49 -13.20 -19.62
C ALA A 377 15.05 -13.50 -20.03
N THR A 378 14.21 -12.46 -20.10
CA THR A 378 12.81 -12.58 -20.48
C THR A 378 12.47 -11.63 -21.63
N ALA A 379 11.64 -12.09 -22.57
CA ALA A 379 11.34 -11.32 -23.77
C ALA A 379 10.62 -9.99 -23.49
N ARG A 380 9.91 -9.88 -22.35
CA ARG A 380 9.25 -8.62 -21.95
C ARG A 380 10.26 -7.48 -21.71
N ASN A 381 11.49 -7.82 -21.33
CA ASN A 381 12.57 -6.86 -21.03
C ASN A 381 13.50 -6.61 -22.24
N VAL A 382 13.11 -7.01 -23.45
CA VAL A 382 13.89 -6.78 -24.67
C VAL A 382 13.12 -5.81 -25.57
N ILE A 383 13.71 -4.66 -25.87
CA ILE A 383 13.15 -3.61 -26.73
C ILE A 383 14.03 -3.45 -27.97
N TRP A 384 13.41 -3.47 -29.14
CA TRP A 384 14.03 -3.20 -30.43
C TRP A 384 13.43 -1.92 -31.01
N LEU A 385 14.14 -0.81 -30.85
CA LEU A 385 13.74 0.50 -31.34
C LEU A 385 14.33 0.72 -32.74
N ILE A 386 13.47 0.76 -33.76
CA ILE A 386 13.89 0.77 -35.17
C ILE A 386 13.50 2.10 -35.81
N GLY A 387 14.51 2.89 -36.20
CA GLY A 387 14.40 4.23 -36.77
C GLY A 387 13.69 4.31 -38.12
N SER A 388 13.50 3.17 -38.79
CA SER A 388 12.69 3.07 -40.01
C SER A 388 11.82 1.81 -39.96
N SER A 389 12.18 0.77 -40.70
CA SER A 389 11.38 -0.45 -40.82
C SER A 389 12.15 -1.69 -40.36
N ALA A 390 11.42 -2.67 -39.83
CA ALA A 390 11.93 -3.98 -39.49
C ALA A 390 11.42 -5.04 -40.48
N THR A 391 12.30 -5.95 -40.90
CA THR A 391 11.93 -7.12 -41.71
C THR A 391 12.47 -8.37 -41.03
N LEU A 392 11.57 -9.20 -40.53
CA LEU A 392 11.92 -10.50 -39.96
C LEU A 392 11.89 -11.54 -41.09
N GLY A 393 13.05 -12.10 -41.43
CA GLY A 393 13.21 -13.15 -42.44
C GLY A 393 12.46 -14.42 -42.08
N THR A 394 12.15 -15.25 -43.08
CA THR A 394 11.30 -16.45 -42.91
C THR A 394 11.81 -17.36 -41.80
N ASP A 395 10.89 -18.01 -41.08
CA ASP A 395 11.20 -18.97 -40.01
C ASP A 395 12.12 -18.42 -38.89
N THR A 396 12.21 -17.10 -38.72
CA THR A 396 12.93 -16.49 -37.58
C THR A 396 12.19 -16.79 -36.27
N ASP A 397 12.93 -17.12 -35.21
CA ASP A 397 12.43 -17.11 -33.84
C ASP A 397 12.92 -15.84 -33.13
N PHE A 398 12.03 -14.86 -33.00
CA PHE A 398 12.35 -13.53 -32.48
C PHE A 398 11.84 -13.35 -31.05
N ALA A 399 12.61 -12.62 -30.24
CA ALA A 399 12.24 -12.29 -28.86
C ALA A 399 12.35 -10.78 -28.62
N GLY A 400 11.32 -10.22 -27.97
CA GLY A 400 11.27 -8.79 -27.62
C GLY A 400 10.18 -8.00 -28.32
N ARG A 401 10.06 -6.74 -27.93
CA ARG A 401 9.12 -5.77 -28.49
C ARG A 401 9.78 -5.01 -29.62
N VAL A 402 9.30 -5.17 -30.84
CA VAL A 402 9.75 -4.39 -32.00
C VAL A 402 8.90 -3.13 -32.09
N LEU A 403 9.53 -1.97 -31.86
CA LEU A 403 8.95 -0.65 -32.02
C LEU A 403 9.58 -0.01 -33.27
N ALA A 404 8.88 0.00 -34.39
CA ALA A 404 9.40 0.55 -35.65
C ALA A 404 8.73 1.88 -35.99
N GLN A 405 9.53 2.88 -36.40
CA GLN A 405 9.01 4.19 -36.82
C GLN A 405 8.05 4.04 -38.00
N ILE A 406 8.42 3.26 -39.01
CA ILE A 406 7.68 3.11 -40.25
C ILE A 406 6.93 1.78 -40.25
N SER A 407 7.47 0.71 -40.84
CA SER A 407 6.71 -0.54 -41.05
C SER A 407 7.42 -1.76 -40.46
N ILE A 408 6.64 -2.80 -40.17
CA ILE A 408 7.16 -4.10 -39.76
C ILE A 408 6.64 -5.17 -40.73
N THR A 409 7.57 -5.89 -41.36
CA THR A 409 7.26 -7.06 -42.19
C THR A 409 7.71 -8.30 -41.47
N VAL A 410 6.76 -9.16 -41.13
CA VAL A 410 6.98 -10.46 -40.51
C VAL A 410 6.73 -11.53 -41.58
N ASN A 411 7.80 -12.06 -42.18
CA ASN A 411 7.67 -13.00 -43.29
C ASN A 411 7.17 -14.38 -42.83
N ALA A 412 6.85 -15.24 -43.79
CA ALA A 412 6.33 -16.59 -43.58
C ALA A 412 7.03 -17.37 -42.45
N GLY A 413 6.25 -17.95 -41.54
CA GLY A 413 6.74 -18.90 -40.53
C GLY A 413 7.42 -18.29 -39.30
N VAL A 414 7.61 -16.97 -39.25
CA VAL A 414 8.23 -16.31 -38.09
C VAL A 414 7.40 -16.51 -36.82
N THR A 415 8.09 -16.83 -35.73
CA THR A 415 7.56 -16.82 -34.37
C THR A 415 8.12 -15.63 -33.60
N VAL A 416 7.26 -14.80 -33.02
CA VAL A 416 7.64 -13.68 -32.16
C VAL A 416 7.13 -13.94 -30.75
N ASN A 417 8.06 -14.13 -29.81
CA ASN A 417 7.77 -14.02 -28.38
C ASN A 417 7.95 -12.56 -27.96
N GLY A 418 6.90 -11.77 -28.11
CA GLY A 418 6.99 -10.32 -28.01
C GLY A 418 5.83 -9.58 -28.65
N GLN A 419 6.11 -8.38 -29.13
CA GLN A 419 5.15 -7.48 -29.78
C GLN A 419 5.75 -6.94 -31.08
N VAL A 420 4.91 -6.64 -32.07
CA VAL A 420 5.30 -5.94 -33.30
C VAL A 420 4.42 -4.70 -33.47
N LEU A 421 5.01 -3.53 -33.21
CA LEU A 421 4.32 -2.26 -33.06
C LEU A 421 4.93 -1.22 -34.03
N ALA A 422 4.20 -0.84 -35.06
CA ALA A 422 4.61 0.14 -36.06
C ALA A 422 3.95 1.50 -35.78
N VAL A 423 4.76 2.56 -35.65
CA VAL A 423 4.30 3.90 -35.30
C VAL A 423 3.53 4.53 -36.47
N ASP A 424 4.18 4.77 -37.61
CA ASP A 424 3.58 5.53 -38.70
C ASP A 424 3.07 4.63 -39.83
N GLY A 425 3.68 3.46 -40.03
CA GLY A 425 3.41 2.58 -41.16
C GLY A 425 2.63 1.32 -40.82
N SER A 426 2.82 0.28 -41.62
CA SER A 426 1.99 -0.92 -41.60
C SER A 426 2.69 -2.13 -40.97
N VAL A 427 1.91 -3.04 -40.38
CA VAL A 427 2.37 -4.38 -40.00
C VAL A 427 1.87 -5.40 -41.00
N THR A 428 2.78 -6.16 -41.62
CA THR A 428 2.45 -7.24 -42.56
C THR A 428 2.85 -8.59 -41.99
N LEU A 429 1.92 -9.54 -42.01
CA LEU A 429 2.07 -10.90 -41.47
C LEU A 429 1.82 -11.96 -42.54
N ASP A 430 2.49 -13.09 -42.42
CA ASP A 430 2.24 -14.30 -43.19
C ASP A 430 2.53 -15.55 -42.36
N THR A 431 1.50 -16.35 -42.04
CA THR A 431 1.65 -17.65 -41.37
C THR A 431 2.55 -17.58 -40.11
N ASN A 432 2.29 -16.57 -39.27
CA ASN A 432 3.13 -16.26 -38.11
C ASN A 432 2.52 -16.70 -36.79
N ARG A 433 3.37 -16.84 -35.76
CA ARG A 433 2.93 -16.96 -34.38
C ARG A 433 3.43 -15.77 -33.57
N ILE A 434 2.55 -14.84 -33.22
CA ILE A 434 2.90 -13.71 -32.36
C ILE A 434 2.29 -13.96 -30.98
N THR A 435 3.14 -14.06 -29.95
CA THR A 435 2.70 -14.29 -28.57
C THR A 435 3.29 -13.21 -27.68
N ARG A 436 2.43 -12.39 -27.09
CA ARG A 436 2.86 -11.40 -26.10
C ARG A 436 3.32 -12.12 -24.81
N PRO A 437 4.53 -11.83 -24.29
CA PRO A 437 4.96 -12.35 -23.00
C PRO A 437 4.18 -11.62 -21.88
N TRP A 438 3.52 -12.39 -21.00
CA TRP A 438 2.78 -11.89 -19.83
C TRP A 438 3.72 -11.52 -18.70
#